data_AF-A0A177WW18-F1
#
_entry.id   AF-A0A177WW18-F1
#
_cell.length_a   1.000
_cell.length_b   1.000
_cell.length_c   1.000
_cell.angle_alpha   90.00
_cell.angle_beta   90.00
_cell.angle_gamma   90.00
#
_symmetry.space_group_name_H-M   'P 1'
#
loop_
_entity.id
_entity.type
_entity.pdbx_description
1 polymer ?
#
loop_
_entity_poly.entity_id
_entity_poly.type
_entity_poly.pdbx_seq_one_letter_code
_entity_poly.pdbx_strand_id
1 'polypeptide(L)'
;MENKVFYIKYLDNQSVEIETHFNGGDVERRTPIDSVSKLIAAYKTATTPLLDNVPVDELTLHYVVNGPAIAGNTLLTSIQNHIGSYEHSLIIKSKSGIDARTTSLINTTAIASDPMQLDLFLPCPIPFYNNICNAVEQDTWLLFEQEIPSSTLKRLFIRDSYKSIASNIKPGINKTIITGTPGIGKSLFLIYLLWKLIKQGKRVLFIYHPDTIYYDGQGGVFELTSLPSVVDHTFWASDLWCLFDAKGKNAAYLDAFPYEDCSFVLSTSPKRELTNNFKKSLPLQIFYMPLWTKPELEAIALDFAIDIDWRHRFKVLGGIPRRVLEDTSGDPVELLQNINRLQLATI
;
A
#
# COMPACT_ATOMS: atom_id res chain seq x y z
N MET A 1 12.19 48.21 5.11
CA MET A 1 11.75 46.94 5.71
C MET A 1 12.57 45.85 5.07
N GLU A 2 13.14 44.93 5.85
CA GLU A 2 13.80 43.76 5.28
C GLU A 2 12.75 42.88 4.60
N ASN A 3 13.06 42.40 3.39
CA ASN A 3 12.20 41.50 2.66
C ASN A 3 12.15 40.16 3.40
N LYS A 4 10.96 39.76 3.86
CA LYS A 4 10.71 38.41 4.36
C LYS A 4 10.21 37.52 3.25
N VAL A 5 10.64 36.26 3.28
CA VAL A 5 10.28 35.22 2.31
C VAL A 5 9.41 34.18 2.99
N PHE A 6 8.33 33.77 2.33
CA PHE A 6 7.46 32.68 2.76
C PHE A 6 7.35 31.61 1.68
N TYR A 7 7.49 30.35 2.08
CA TYR A 7 7.16 29.19 1.26
C TYR A 7 5.76 28.71 1.59
N ILE A 8 4.92 28.66 0.56
CA ILE A 8 3.52 28.27 0.68
C ILE A 8 3.28 27.06 -0.22
N LYS A 9 2.66 26.04 0.34
CA LYS A 9 2.32 24.78 -0.31
C LYS A 9 0.82 24.67 -0.43
N TYR A 10 0.33 24.36 -1.62
CA TYR A 10 -1.06 23.94 -1.81
C TYR A 10 -1.17 22.43 -1.64
N LEU A 11 -1.81 21.96 -0.56
CA LEU A 11 -1.95 20.54 -0.19
C LEU A 11 -0.65 19.72 -0.36
N ASP A 12 -0.44 19.14 -1.54
CA ASP A 12 0.68 18.26 -1.90
C ASP A 12 1.56 18.75 -3.07
N ASN A 13 1.44 20.01 -3.47
CA ASN A 13 2.26 20.59 -4.53
C ASN A 13 3.65 21.05 -4.08
N GLN A 14 4.45 21.50 -5.04
CA GLN A 14 5.69 22.20 -4.73
C GLN A 14 5.40 23.52 -4.03
N SER A 15 6.19 23.83 -3.01
CA SER A 15 6.12 25.10 -2.31
C SER A 15 6.57 26.23 -3.22
N VAL A 16 5.80 27.33 -3.22
CA VAL A 16 6.14 28.54 -3.98
C VAL A 16 6.67 29.59 -3.02
N GLU A 17 7.80 30.17 -3.41
CA GLU A 17 8.43 31.28 -2.71
C GLU A 17 7.69 32.59 -2.97
N ILE A 18 7.29 33.28 -1.91
CA ILE A 18 6.59 34.57 -1.95
C ILE A 18 7.38 35.59 -1.15
N GLU A 19 7.88 36.61 -1.85
CA GLU A 19 8.54 37.77 -1.26
C GLU A 19 7.53 38.81 -0.77
N THR A 20 7.72 39.30 0.45
CA THR A 20 6.84 40.33 1.06
C THR A 20 7.07 41.74 0.52
N HIS A 21 8.25 42.00 -0.06
CA HIS A 21 8.68 43.27 -0.65
C HIS A 21 9.36 43.01 -1.99
N PHE A 22 9.19 43.89 -2.97
CA PHE A 22 9.88 43.79 -4.26
C PHE A 22 11.12 44.70 -4.26
N ASN A 23 12.30 44.15 -4.60
CA ASN A 23 13.57 44.90 -4.61
C ASN A 23 13.96 45.46 -6.00
N GLY A 24 13.04 45.46 -6.98
CA GLY A 24 13.27 46.00 -8.33
C GLY A 24 12.72 47.41 -8.49
N GLY A 25 13.49 48.30 -9.11
CA GLY A 25 13.21 49.74 -9.28
C GLY A 25 12.04 50.13 -10.19
N ASP A 26 11.09 49.23 -10.47
CA ASP A 26 9.90 49.50 -11.29
C ASP A 26 8.63 49.58 -10.44
N VAL A 27 7.86 50.63 -10.67
CA VAL A 27 6.85 51.25 -9.78
C VAL A 27 5.51 50.47 -9.71
N GLU A 28 5.48 49.16 -9.98
CA GLU A 28 4.21 48.43 -10.18
C GLU A 28 3.70 47.55 -9.02
N ARG A 29 4.36 47.49 -7.85
CA ARG A 29 3.75 46.93 -6.63
C ARG A 29 3.61 47.99 -5.53
N ARG A 30 2.46 48.65 -5.50
CA ARG A 30 2.18 49.81 -4.62
C ARG A 30 1.87 49.48 -3.16
N THR A 31 1.87 48.23 -2.71
CA THR A 31 1.55 47.89 -1.31
C THR A 31 2.34 46.69 -0.78
N PRO A 32 3.00 46.80 0.40
CA PRO A 32 3.63 45.66 1.07
C PRO A 32 2.61 44.56 1.42
N ILE A 33 3.06 43.31 1.33
CA ILE A 33 2.31 42.15 1.83
C ILE A 33 2.54 42.08 3.34
N ASP A 34 1.62 42.64 4.12
CA ASP A 34 1.72 42.79 5.58
C ASP A 34 0.76 41.87 6.36
N SER A 35 -0.20 41.24 5.68
CA SER A 35 -1.23 40.38 6.26
C SER A 35 -1.37 39.04 5.55
N VAL A 36 -1.96 38.07 6.26
CA VAL A 36 -2.27 36.74 5.71
C VAL A 36 -3.18 36.83 4.49
N SER A 37 -4.19 37.71 4.49
CA SER A 37 -5.06 37.90 3.32
C SER A 37 -4.31 38.40 2.08
N LYS A 38 -3.35 39.32 2.24
CA LYS A 38 -2.52 39.77 1.12
C LYS A 38 -1.56 38.67 0.63
N LEU A 39 -1.05 37.86 1.56
CA LEU A 39 -0.16 36.73 1.25
C LEU A 39 -0.88 35.66 0.43
N ILE A 40 -2.12 35.33 0.80
CA ILE A 40 -3.01 34.44 0.04
C ILE A 40 -3.24 34.97 -1.39
N ALA A 41 -3.53 36.27 -1.53
CA ALA A 41 -3.75 36.88 -2.84
C ALA A 41 -2.49 36.82 -3.72
N ALA A 42 -1.31 37.10 -3.13
CA ALA A 42 -0.04 37.03 -3.84
C ALA A 42 0.30 35.60 -4.29
N TYR A 43 0.07 34.59 -3.45
CA TYR A 43 0.24 33.19 -3.82
C TYR A 43 -0.70 32.78 -4.96
N LYS A 44 -1.98 33.20 -4.92
CA LYS A 44 -2.93 32.97 -6.02
C LYS A 44 -2.38 33.50 -7.34
N THR A 45 -1.87 34.73 -7.36
CA THR A 45 -1.27 35.33 -8.56
C THR A 45 0.00 34.60 -9.01
N ALA A 46 0.86 34.17 -8.08
CA ALA A 46 2.10 33.46 -8.42
C ALA A 46 1.86 32.04 -8.96
N THR A 47 0.69 31.46 -8.69
CA THR A 47 0.34 30.09 -9.08
C THR A 47 -0.65 30.01 -10.23
N THR A 48 -1.02 31.12 -10.86
CA THR A 48 -1.83 31.14 -12.09
C THR A 48 -1.25 30.17 -13.14
N PRO A 49 -2.06 29.24 -13.71
CA PRO A 49 -3.52 29.18 -13.66
C PRO A 49 -4.12 28.29 -12.54
N LEU A 50 -3.30 27.70 -11.65
CA LEU A 50 -3.72 26.69 -10.68
C LEU A 50 -4.88 27.12 -9.79
N LEU A 51 -4.91 28.39 -9.37
CA LEU A 51 -5.89 28.93 -8.43
C LEU A 51 -6.86 29.94 -9.04
N ASP A 52 -6.84 30.16 -10.36
CA ASP A 52 -7.55 31.28 -11.01
C ASP A 52 -9.06 31.26 -10.73
N ASN A 53 -9.65 30.07 -10.76
CA ASN A 53 -11.08 29.83 -10.61
C ASN A 53 -11.57 29.78 -9.14
N VAL A 54 -10.69 29.98 -8.15
CA VAL A 54 -11.08 30.01 -6.73
C VAL A 54 -11.05 31.45 -6.20
N PRO A 55 -12.17 31.99 -5.69
CA PRO A 55 -12.17 33.32 -5.07
C PRO A 55 -11.15 33.43 -3.93
N VAL A 56 -10.48 34.58 -3.80
CA VAL A 56 -9.41 34.77 -2.78
C VAL A 56 -9.97 34.61 -1.37
N ASP A 57 -11.21 35.00 -1.14
CA ASP A 57 -11.93 34.90 0.12
C ASP A 57 -12.37 33.45 0.45
N GLU A 58 -12.31 32.53 -0.50
CA GLU A 58 -12.48 31.10 -0.27
C GLU A 58 -11.18 30.39 0.13
N LEU A 59 -10.03 31.07 0.07
CA LEU A 59 -8.74 30.49 0.44
C LEU A 59 -8.39 30.78 1.91
N THR A 60 -7.77 29.81 2.56
CA THR A 60 -7.34 29.86 3.96
C THR A 60 -5.91 29.34 4.11
N LEU A 61 -5.18 29.91 5.07
CA LEU A 61 -3.77 29.58 5.34
C LEU A 61 -3.65 28.84 6.68
N HIS A 62 -2.80 27.83 6.75
CA HIS A 62 -2.69 26.91 7.87
C HIS A 62 -1.22 26.59 8.18
N TYR A 63 -0.94 26.28 9.45
CA TYR A 63 0.38 25.81 9.89
C TYR A 63 0.63 24.34 9.56
N VAL A 64 -0.42 23.52 9.58
CA VAL A 64 -0.42 22.08 9.30
C VAL A 64 -1.72 21.71 8.58
N VAL A 65 -1.75 20.61 7.83
CA VAL A 65 -2.85 20.26 6.90
C VAL A 65 -4.21 20.26 7.59
N ASN A 66 -4.28 19.66 8.78
CA ASN A 66 -5.50 19.50 9.58
C ASN A 66 -5.63 20.52 10.73
N GLY A 67 -4.86 21.61 10.68
CA GLY A 67 -4.86 22.66 11.70
C GLY A 67 -5.93 23.73 11.47
N PRO A 68 -6.24 24.57 12.48
CA PRO A 68 -7.15 25.71 12.32
C PRO A 68 -6.59 26.72 11.30
N ALA A 69 -7.49 27.45 10.63
CA ALA A 69 -7.10 28.52 9.73
C ALA A 69 -6.50 29.69 10.52
N ILE A 70 -5.43 30.27 9.98
CA ILE A 70 -4.86 31.52 10.47
C ILE A 70 -5.80 32.64 10.03
N ALA A 71 -6.20 33.50 10.97
CA ALA A 71 -7.11 34.60 10.67
C ALA A 71 -6.50 35.55 9.61
N GLY A 72 -7.27 35.95 8.61
CA GLY A 72 -6.76 36.74 7.47
C GLY A 72 -6.19 38.11 7.84
N ASN A 73 -6.67 38.69 8.94
CA ASN A 73 -6.18 39.95 9.52
C ASN A 73 -4.92 39.78 10.38
N THR A 74 -4.39 38.56 10.53
CA THR A 74 -3.14 38.31 11.22
C THR A 74 -1.99 38.98 10.48
N LEU A 75 -1.17 39.75 11.19
CA LEU A 75 0.03 40.38 10.64
C LEU A 75 1.11 39.33 10.37
N LEU A 76 1.76 39.38 9.21
CA LEU A 76 2.82 38.42 8.88
C LEU A 76 4.01 38.50 9.83
N THR A 77 4.24 39.64 10.48
CA THR A 77 5.27 39.81 11.51
C THR A 77 5.05 38.95 12.76
N SER A 78 3.82 38.48 12.99
CA SER A 78 3.49 37.58 14.10
C SER A 78 3.66 36.09 13.79
N ILE A 79 3.90 35.74 12.51
CA ILE A 79 4.24 34.38 12.12
C ILE A 79 5.71 34.14 12.46
N GLN A 80 5.98 33.16 13.34
CA GLN A 80 7.32 32.91 13.89
C GLN A 80 8.30 32.40 12.82
N ASN A 81 9.59 32.75 12.96
CA ASN A 81 10.64 32.58 11.93
C ASN A 81 10.92 31.14 11.46
N HIS A 82 10.39 30.11 12.11
CA HIS A 82 10.56 28.70 11.67
C HIS A 82 9.40 28.20 10.79
N ILE A 83 8.30 28.95 10.72
CA ILE A 83 7.11 28.60 9.97
C ILE A 83 7.08 29.38 8.66
N GLY A 84 6.83 28.70 7.55
CA GLY A 84 6.88 29.27 6.20
C GLY A 84 8.27 29.21 5.58
N SER A 85 9.14 28.33 6.07
CA SER A 85 10.38 27.94 5.39
C SER A 85 10.11 26.82 4.37
N TYR A 86 11.05 26.53 3.47
CA TYR A 86 10.88 25.48 2.47
C TYR A 86 10.51 24.12 3.12
N GLU A 87 11.23 23.72 4.16
CA GLU A 87 11.00 22.48 4.92
C GLU A 87 9.73 22.51 5.79
N HIS A 88 9.24 23.69 6.18
CA HIS A 88 8.06 23.88 7.03
C HIS A 88 7.10 24.89 6.39
N SER A 89 6.67 24.58 5.17
CA SER A 89 5.86 25.49 4.34
C SER A 89 4.47 25.70 4.95
N LEU A 90 3.93 26.91 4.78
CA LEU A 90 2.54 27.21 5.14
C LEU A 90 1.59 26.55 4.15
N ILE A 91 0.46 26.04 4.62
CA ILE A 91 -0.48 25.30 3.78
C ILE A 91 -1.63 26.20 3.40
N ILE A 92 -1.91 26.31 2.11
CA ILE A 92 -3.08 27.02 1.60
C ILE A 92 -4.12 26.02 1.07
N LYS A 93 -5.39 26.20 1.46
CA LYS A 93 -6.51 25.35 1.02
C LYS A 93 -7.81 26.14 0.88
N SER A 94 -8.76 25.58 0.14
CA SER A 94 -10.11 26.13 0.01
C SER A 94 -10.97 25.84 1.25
N LYS A 95 -11.81 26.80 1.65
CA LYS A 95 -12.80 26.67 2.74
C LYS A 95 -13.85 25.60 2.45
N SER A 96 -14.20 25.41 1.18
CA SER A 96 -15.25 24.49 0.74
C SER A 96 -14.77 23.05 0.57
N GLY A 97 -13.46 22.78 0.77
CA GLY A 97 -12.86 21.48 0.42
C GLY A 97 -12.80 21.23 -1.09
N ILE A 98 -13.25 22.20 -1.91
CA ILE A 98 -13.16 22.13 -3.37
C ILE A 98 -11.79 22.65 -3.77
N ASP A 99 -10.96 21.72 -4.19
CA ASP A 99 -9.60 22.05 -4.60
C ASP A 99 -9.57 22.85 -5.90
N ALA A 100 -8.61 23.77 -6.02
CA ALA A 100 -8.52 24.64 -7.18
C ALA A 100 -8.15 23.91 -8.49
N ARG A 101 -7.53 22.72 -8.35
CA ARG A 101 -7.39 21.79 -9.46
C ARG A 101 -8.75 21.37 -10.01
N THR A 102 -9.71 21.14 -9.13
CA THR A 102 -11.09 20.76 -9.45
C THR A 102 -11.80 21.88 -10.20
N THR A 103 -11.63 23.14 -9.82
CA THR A 103 -12.27 24.27 -10.55
C THR A 103 -11.66 24.56 -11.92
N SER A 104 -10.39 24.22 -12.18
CA SER A 104 -9.84 24.28 -13.56
C SER A 104 -10.44 23.21 -14.48
N LEU A 105 -10.84 22.07 -13.91
CA LEU A 105 -11.41 20.93 -14.63
C LEU A 105 -12.92 21.05 -14.86
N ILE A 106 -13.65 21.79 -14.01
CA ILE A 106 -15.11 21.95 -14.08
C ILE A 106 -15.59 22.77 -15.30
N ASN A 107 -14.75 23.64 -15.90
CA ASN A 107 -15.16 24.45 -17.06
C ASN A 107 -15.11 23.71 -18.41
N THR A 108 -14.70 22.45 -18.41
CA THR A 108 -14.78 21.58 -19.59
C THR A 108 -15.53 20.32 -19.18
N THR A 109 -16.64 20.06 -19.87
CA THR A 109 -17.48 18.86 -19.74
C THR A 109 -18.31 18.73 -18.46
N ALA A 110 -19.53 19.25 -18.53
CA ALA A 110 -20.65 18.74 -17.77
C ALA A 110 -20.94 17.28 -18.17
N ILE A 111 -20.40 16.32 -17.43
CA ILE A 111 -20.95 14.97 -17.28
C ILE A 111 -20.74 14.58 -15.81
N ALA A 112 -21.82 14.13 -15.18
CA ALA A 112 -21.90 13.76 -13.77
C ALA A 112 -20.67 12.98 -13.27
N SER A 113 -20.04 13.47 -12.19
CA SER A 113 -19.10 12.69 -11.39
C SER A 113 -19.61 12.61 -9.94
N ASP A 114 -19.68 11.37 -9.51
CA ASP A 114 -20.19 10.82 -8.26
C ASP A 114 -19.35 11.29 -7.04
N PRO A 115 -19.93 11.62 -5.87
CA PRO A 115 -19.19 12.06 -4.67
C PRO A 115 -18.26 11.02 -4.01
N MET A 116 -17.94 9.89 -4.66
CA MET A 116 -17.43 8.67 -4.00
C MET A 116 -15.90 8.52 -3.86
N GLN A 117 -15.06 9.48 -4.27
CA GLN A 117 -13.60 9.27 -4.29
C GLN A 117 -12.82 9.69 -3.04
N LEU A 118 -13.42 10.37 -2.06
CA LEU A 118 -12.68 10.91 -0.91
C LEU A 118 -12.37 9.88 0.20
N ASP A 119 -13.01 8.69 0.18
CA ASP A 119 -12.91 7.66 1.24
C ASP A 119 -12.16 6.38 0.81
N LEU A 120 -11.35 6.44 -0.27
CA LEU A 120 -10.73 5.23 -0.83
C LEU A 120 -9.56 4.70 0.02
N PHE A 121 -8.78 5.61 0.62
CA PHE A 121 -7.57 5.29 1.39
C PHE A 121 -7.78 5.68 2.85
N LEU A 122 -8.31 4.77 3.64
CA LEU A 122 -8.47 4.98 5.08
C LEU A 122 -7.19 4.57 5.80
N PRO A 123 -6.73 5.29 6.83
CA PRO A 123 -5.63 4.83 7.66
C PRO A 123 -5.88 3.38 8.13
N CYS A 124 -4.90 2.50 7.94
CA CYS A 124 -5.10 1.08 8.26
C CYS A 124 -5.33 0.90 9.77
N PRO A 125 -6.46 0.33 10.21
CA PRO A 125 -6.76 0.15 11.63
C PRO A 125 -6.06 -1.08 12.23
N ILE A 126 -5.47 -1.94 11.41
CA ILE A 126 -4.94 -3.24 11.83
C ILE A 126 -3.48 -3.10 12.26
N PRO A 127 -3.14 -3.35 13.54
CA PRO A 127 -1.79 -3.11 14.06
C PRO A 127 -0.70 -3.91 13.35
N PHE A 128 -0.97 -5.16 12.93
CA PHE A 128 0.01 -5.99 12.24
C PHE A 128 0.53 -5.31 10.95
N TYR A 129 -0.35 -4.73 10.13
CA TYR A 129 0.07 -4.09 8.88
C TYR A 129 0.79 -2.75 9.10
N ASN A 130 0.50 -2.05 10.20
CA ASN A 130 1.22 -0.83 10.56
C ASN A 130 2.64 -1.14 11.07
N ASN A 131 2.84 -2.28 11.75
CA ASN A 131 4.08 -2.59 12.44
C ASN A 131 4.91 -3.70 11.77
N ILE A 132 4.44 -4.31 10.69
CA ILE A 132 5.19 -5.36 9.98
C ILE A 132 6.57 -4.85 9.54
N CYS A 133 6.72 -3.56 9.22
CA CYS A 133 8.02 -2.97 8.88
C CYS A 133 9.02 -3.02 10.05
N ASN A 134 8.58 -3.19 11.29
CA ASN A 134 9.43 -3.31 12.47
C ASN A 134 9.85 -4.77 12.76
N ALA A 135 9.33 -5.74 12.01
CA ALA A 135 9.66 -7.15 12.21
C ALA A 135 11.18 -7.39 12.07
N VAL A 136 11.70 -8.24 12.95
CA VAL A 136 13.14 -8.53 13.10
C VAL A 136 13.45 -9.89 12.50
N GLU A 137 14.36 -9.92 11.52
CA GLU A 137 14.94 -11.18 11.04
C GLU A 137 16.02 -11.63 12.03
N GLN A 138 15.82 -12.81 12.63
CA GLN A 138 16.76 -13.46 13.52
C GLN A 138 16.93 -14.92 13.09
N ASP A 139 18.15 -15.27 12.69
CA ASP A 139 18.50 -16.59 12.14
C ASP A 139 17.59 -17.02 10.96
N THR A 140 16.71 -18.00 11.19
CA THR A 140 15.75 -18.52 10.21
C THR A 140 14.32 -18.04 10.49
N TRP A 141 14.16 -16.98 11.28
CA TRP A 141 12.86 -16.50 11.73
C TRP A 141 12.68 -15.02 11.43
N LEU A 142 11.44 -14.66 11.11
CA LEU A 142 10.97 -13.28 11.10
C LEU A 142 10.02 -13.11 12.29
N LEU A 143 10.38 -12.26 13.23
CA LEU A 143 9.66 -12.03 14.48
C LEU A 143 8.76 -10.79 14.35
N PHE A 144 7.49 -10.93 14.71
CA PHE A 144 6.49 -9.87 14.69
C PHE A 144 6.04 -9.51 16.10
N GLU A 145 5.67 -8.24 16.30
CA GLU A 145 5.07 -7.80 17.56
C GLU A 145 3.62 -8.30 17.73
N GLN A 146 2.90 -8.40 16.61
CA GLN A 146 1.52 -8.87 16.54
C GLN A 146 1.42 -10.22 15.81
N GLU A 147 0.30 -10.92 16.02
CA GLU A 147 0.04 -12.19 15.35
C GLU A 147 -0.13 -11.98 13.84
N ILE A 148 0.36 -12.95 13.07
CA ILE A 148 0.23 -12.97 11.61
C ILE A 148 -1.28 -13.11 11.27
N PRO A 149 -1.83 -12.32 10.33
CA PRO A 149 -3.23 -12.40 9.95
C PRO A 149 -3.65 -13.81 9.56
N SER A 150 -4.80 -14.25 10.09
CA SER A 150 -5.31 -15.62 9.98
C SER A 150 -4.44 -16.71 10.64
N SER A 151 -3.62 -16.36 11.62
CA SER A 151 -2.79 -17.28 12.41
C SER A 151 -2.68 -16.79 13.86
N THR A 152 -2.31 -17.67 14.78
CA THR A 152 -1.97 -17.34 16.17
C THR A 152 -0.46 -17.12 16.37
N LEU A 153 0.32 -17.27 15.30
CA LEU A 153 1.78 -17.19 15.36
C LEU A 153 2.26 -15.75 15.30
N LYS A 154 3.24 -15.41 16.15
CA LYS A 154 3.97 -14.12 16.12
C LYS A 154 5.34 -14.21 15.45
N ARG A 155 5.65 -15.34 14.83
CA ARG A 155 6.90 -15.54 14.09
C ARG A 155 6.66 -16.38 12.85
N LEU A 156 7.41 -16.08 11.80
CA LEU A 156 7.39 -16.79 10.54
C LEU A 156 8.74 -17.47 10.31
N PHE A 157 8.72 -18.77 10.06
CA PHE A 157 9.90 -19.49 9.63
C PHE A 157 10.26 -19.13 8.18
N ILE A 158 11.48 -18.62 7.98
CA ILE A 158 12.00 -18.19 6.68
C ILE A 158 12.63 -19.39 5.98
N ARG A 159 11.87 -20.00 5.07
CA ARG A 159 12.35 -21.12 4.27
C ARG A 159 13.39 -20.69 3.25
N ASP A 160 14.33 -21.58 2.92
CA ASP A 160 15.27 -21.34 1.81
C ASP A 160 14.53 -21.12 0.47
N SER A 161 13.41 -21.83 0.28
CA SER A 161 12.54 -21.61 -0.87
C SER A 161 11.94 -20.20 -0.91
N TYR A 162 11.66 -19.56 0.24
CA TYR A 162 11.21 -18.18 0.27
C TYR A 162 12.32 -17.23 -0.17
N LYS A 163 13.54 -17.43 0.34
CA LYS A 163 14.71 -16.63 -0.05
C LYS A 163 14.96 -16.75 -1.55
N SER A 164 15.02 -17.98 -2.06
CA SER A 164 15.27 -18.28 -3.48
C SER A 164 14.17 -17.75 -4.40
N ILE A 165 12.90 -17.97 -4.08
CA ILE A 165 11.80 -17.43 -4.90
C ILE A 165 11.85 -15.90 -4.90
N ALA A 166 11.91 -15.25 -3.74
CA ALA A 166 11.90 -13.79 -3.65
C ALA A 166 13.07 -13.13 -4.38
N SER A 167 14.28 -13.71 -4.38
CA SER A 167 15.43 -13.16 -5.10
C SER A 167 15.33 -13.30 -6.62
N ASN A 168 14.49 -14.23 -7.12
CA ASN A 168 14.34 -14.50 -8.55
C ASN A 168 13.14 -13.78 -9.18
N ILE A 169 12.26 -13.17 -8.39
CA ILE A 169 11.15 -12.36 -8.93
C ILE A 169 11.72 -11.09 -9.56
N LYS A 170 11.48 -10.91 -10.86
CA LYS A 170 11.89 -9.69 -11.56
C LYS A 170 10.99 -8.51 -11.19
N PRO A 171 11.56 -7.34 -10.83
CA PRO A 171 10.81 -6.11 -10.61
C PRO A 171 10.30 -5.52 -11.94
N GLY A 172 9.41 -4.52 -11.86
CA GLY A 172 8.83 -3.82 -13.01
C GLY A 172 7.55 -4.47 -13.52
N ILE A 173 7.16 -4.20 -14.76
CA ILE A 173 5.99 -4.84 -15.39
C ILE A 173 6.31 -6.32 -15.59
N ASN A 174 5.84 -7.16 -14.66
CA ASN A 174 6.14 -8.58 -14.63
C ASN A 174 5.08 -9.35 -13.84
N LYS A 175 4.68 -10.50 -14.37
CA LYS A 175 3.70 -11.38 -13.74
C LYS A 175 4.37 -12.60 -13.16
N THR A 176 4.03 -12.89 -11.91
CA THR A 176 4.59 -14.01 -11.18
C THR A 176 3.47 -14.85 -10.57
N ILE A 177 3.52 -16.16 -10.76
CA ILE A 177 2.65 -17.12 -10.09
C ILE A 177 3.49 -17.92 -9.12
N ILE A 178 3.08 -17.92 -7.85
CA ILE A 178 3.57 -18.83 -6.81
C ILE A 178 2.52 -19.92 -6.63
N THR A 179 2.86 -21.15 -7.00
CA THR A 179 1.92 -22.28 -6.94
C THR A 179 2.46 -23.46 -6.15
N GLY A 180 1.57 -24.36 -5.73
CA GLY A 180 1.90 -25.52 -4.91
C GLY A 180 0.72 -25.99 -4.07
N THR A 181 0.90 -27.12 -3.38
CA THR A 181 -0.15 -27.77 -2.59
C THR A 181 -0.78 -26.82 -1.56
N PRO A 182 -2.12 -26.85 -1.35
CA PRO A 182 -2.74 -26.10 -0.26
C PRO A 182 -2.09 -26.40 1.10
N GLY A 183 -1.88 -25.38 1.93
CA GLY A 183 -1.26 -25.53 3.26
C GLY A 183 0.27 -25.54 3.29
N ILE A 184 0.95 -25.32 2.15
CA ILE A 184 2.42 -25.35 2.07
C ILE A 184 3.13 -24.02 2.43
N GLY A 185 2.36 -22.98 2.74
CA GLY A 185 2.91 -21.67 3.15
C GLY A 185 3.04 -20.62 2.04
N LYS A 186 2.23 -20.68 0.97
CA LYS A 186 2.25 -19.63 -0.08
C LYS A 186 1.76 -18.27 0.42
N SER A 187 0.68 -18.25 1.20
CA SER A 187 0.17 -17.03 1.85
C SER A 187 1.21 -16.43 2.80
N LEU A 188 1.91 -17.26 3.57
CA LEU A 188 3.01 -16.83 4.44
C LEU A 188 4.22 -16.30 3.66
N PHE A 189 4.51 -16.85 2.48
CA PHE A 189 5.53 -16.28 1.59
C PHE A 189 5.16 -14.86 1.14
N LEU A 190 3.89 -14.57 0.87
CA LEU A 190 3.46 -13.21 0.54
C LEU A 190 3.69 -12.24 1.71
N ILE A 191 3.52 -12.68 2.98
CA ILE A 191 3.84 -11.87 4.16
C ILE A 191 5.36 -11.60 4.25
N TYR A 192 6.20 -12.62 4.01
CA TYR A 192 7.66 -12.45 3.93
C TYR A 192 8.06 -11.48 2.81
N LEU A 193 7.45 -11.60 1.63
CA LEU A 193 7.74 -10.72 0.50
C LEU A 193 7.26 -9.29 0.77
N LEU A 194 6.08 -9.12 1.37
CA LEU A 194 5.56 -7.83 1.82
C LEU A 194 6.58 -7.13 2.74
N TRP A 195 7.02 -7.81 3.80
CA TRP A 195 8.02 -7.28 4.74
C TRP A 195 9.30 -6.80 4.02
N LYS A 196 9.83 -7.59 3.08
CA LYS A 196 11.02 -7.19 2.30
C LYS A 196 10.77 -5.95 1.45
N LEU A 197 9.62 -5.86 0.78
CA LEU A 197 9.30 -4.76 -0.12
C LEU A 197 9.09 -3.44 0.64
N ILE A 198 8.35 -3.47 1.74
CA ILE A 198 8.11 -2.27 2.55
C ILE A 198 9.39 -1.76 3.23
N LYS A 199 10.28 -2.66 3.67
CA LYS A 199 11.63 -2.30 4.18
C LYS A 199 12.48 -1.58 3.14
N GLN A 200 12.19 -1.79 1.86
CA GLN A 200 12.85 -1.12 0.74
C GLN A 200 12.11 0.14 0.27
N GLY A 201 11.08 0.60 1.00
CA GLY A 201 10.28 1.77 0.64
C GLY A 201 9.47 1.57 -0.65
N LYS A 202 9.12 0.32 -1.01
CA LYS A 202 8.31 0.04 -2.20
C LYS A 202 6.84 0.32 -1.93
N ARG A 203 6.15 0.77 -2.98
CA ARG A 203 4.70 0.80 -3.03
C ARG A 203 4.17 -0.62 -3.16
N VAL A 204 3.24 -1.01 -2.28
CA VAL A 204 2.70 -2.36 -2.25
C VAL A 204 1.19 -2.32 -2.08
N LEU A 205 0.45 -2.95 -2.99
CA LEU A 205 -0.95 -3.32 -2.80
C LEU A 205 -1.00 -4.80 -2.37
N PHE A 206 -1.37 -5.03 -1.12
CA PHE A 206 -1.43 -6.34 -0.48
C PHE A 206 -2.88 -6.80 -0.34
N ILE A 207 -3.26 -7.83 -1.10
CA ILE A 207 -4.62 -8.39 -1.11
C ILE A 207 -4.55 -9.76 -0.43
N TYR A 208 -4.98 -9.80 0.83
CA TYR A 208 -4.85 -10.94 1.71
C TYR A 208 -6.12 -11.10 2.52
N HIS A 209 -6.98 -12.03 2.12
CA HIS A 209 -8.35 -12.12 2.63
C HIS A 209 -8.44 -12.07 4.18
N PRO A 210 -9.32 -11.22 4.75
CA PRO A 210 -10.27 -10.33 4.05
C PRO A 210 -9.69 -8.98 3.61
N ASP A 211 -8.46 -8.69 3.99
CA ASP A 211 -7.87 -7.36 3.96
C ASP A 211 -7.35 -6.96 2.56
N THR A 212 -7.47 -5.67 2.25
CA THR A 212 -6.81 -5.03 1.10
C THR A 212 -6.07 -3.80 1.60
N ILE A 213 -4.74 -3.90 1.65
CA ILE A 213 -3.87 -2.92 2.29
C ILE A 213 -2.94 -2.30 1.25
N TYR A 214 -2.78 -0.99 1.30
CA TYR A 214 -1.85 -0.25 0.46
C TYR A 214 -0.75 0.40 1.30
N TYR A 215 0.49 0.23 0.85
CA TYR A 215 1.66 0.92 1.37
C TYR A 215 2.14 1.88 0.29
N ASP A 216 2.31 3.15 0.64
CA ASP A 216 2.68 4.22 -0.30
C ASP A 216 4.20 4.34 -0.56
N GLY A 217 5.01 3.54 0.14
CA GLY A 217 6.48 3.59 0.08
C GLY A 217 7.12 4.77 0.83
N GLN A 218 6.31 5.67 1.41
CA GLN A 218 6.72 6.85 2.18
C GLN A 218 6.39 6.72 3.67
N GLY A 219 5.80 5.60 4.08
CA GLY A 219 5.46 5.27 5.46
C GLY A 219 3.95 5.26 5.74
N GLY A 220 3.12 5.65 4.77
CA GLY A 220 1.67 5.53 4.85
C GLY A 220 1.22 4.09 4.65
N VAL A 221 0.28 3.66 5.49
CA VAL A 221 -0.38 2.36 5.44
C VAL A 221 -1.88 2.57 5.47
N PHE A 222 -2.56 2.09 4.44
CA PHE A 222 -3.97 2.37 4.19
C PHE A 222 -4.76 1.08 3.99
N GLU A 223 -5.95 1.03 4.56
CA GLU A 223 -6.98 0.06 4.19
C GLU A 223 -7.82 0.62 3.05
N LEU A 224 -8.09 -0.22 2.05
CA LEU A 224 -8.89 0.15 0.89
C LEU A 224 -10.28 -0.47 0.99
N THR A 225 -11.30 0.38 0.90
CA THR A 225 -12.71 -0.03 0.83
C THR A 225 -13.11 -0.49 -0.58
N SER A 226 -12.40 0.01 -1.60
CA SER A 226 -12.50 -0.44 -2.99
C SER A 226 -11.16 -0.29 -3.71
N LEU A 227 -11.01 -0.89 -4.89
CA LEU A 227 -9.78 -0.76 -5.68
C LEU A 227 -9.76 0.59 -6.42
N PRO A 228 -8.58 1.21 -6.60
CA PRO A 228 -8.45 2.36 -7.48
C PRO A 228 -8.87 2.02 -8.91
N SER A 229 -9.38 3.02 -9.62
CA SER A 229 -9.80 2.86 -11.02
C SER A 229 -8.67 2.28 -11.85
N VAL A 230 -8.97 1.33 -12.74
CA VAL A 230 -7.97 0.67 -13.61
C VAL A 230 -7.30 1.63 -14.58
N VAL A 231 -7.89 2.81 -14.82
CA VAL A 231 -7.30 3.87 -15.66
C VAL A 231 -6.45 4.86 -14.87
N ASP A 232 -6.32 4.68 -13.54
CA ASP A 232 -5.42 5.47 -12.72
C ASP A 232 -3.98 4.98 -12.91
N HIS A 233 -3.34 5.47 -13.98
CA HIS A 233 -1.95 5.14 -14.30
C HIS A 233 -0.92 5.76 -13.33
N THR A 234 -1.35 6.61 -12.39
CA THR A 234 -0.49 7.09 -11.31
C THR A 234 -0.43 6.08 -10.18
N PHE A 235 -1.58 5.48 -9.86
CA PHE A 235 -1.66 4.38 -8.92
C PHE A 235 -1.07 3.09 -9.52
N TRP A 236 -1.61 2.63 -10.66
CA TRP A 236 -1.18 1.44 -11.38
C TRP A 236 0.04 1.75 -12.23
N ALA A 237 1.22 1.70 -11.62
CA ALA A 237 2.48 2.03 -12.27
C ALA A 237 3.55 0.96 -12.01
N SER A 238 4.63 1.02 -12.79
CA SER A 238 5.68 -0.02 -12.82
C SER A 238 6.45 -0.19 -11.49
N ASP A 239 6.34 0.78 -10.59
CA ASP A 239 6.93 0.79 -9.26
C ASP A 239 6.01 0.17 -8.18
N LEU A 240 4.72 -0.06 -8.49
CA LEU A 240 3.77 -0.73 -7.62
C LEU A 240 3.99 -2.25 -7.65
N TRP A 241 4.00 -2.86 -6.46
CA TRP A 241 3.93 -4.30 -6.28
C TRP A 241 2.53 -4.71 -5.84
N CYS A 242 1.82 -5.47 -6.66
CA CYS A 242 0.56 -6.10 -6.27
C CYS A 242 0.82 -7.53 -5.80
N LEU A 243 0.59 -7.80 -4.51
CA LEU A 243 0.70 -9.11 -3.90
C LEU A 243 -0.71 -9.66 -3.66
N PHE A 244 -1.08 -10.71 -4.40
CA PHE A 244 -2.44 -11.22 -4.43
C PHE A 244 -2.51 -12.66 -3.91
N ASP A 245 -3.20 -12.88 -2.78
CA ASP A 245 -3.56 -14.24 -2.35
C ASP A 245 -4.92 -14.66 -2.94
N ALA A 246 -4.94 -15.72 -3.75
CA ALA A 246 -6.15 -16.22 -4.38
C ALA A 246 -7.11 -16.94 -3.42
N LYS A 247 -6.77 -17.04 -2.13
CA LYS A 247 -7.64 -17.66 -1.11
C LYS A 247 -9.02 -17.00 -1.12
N GLY A 248 -10.06 -17.80 -1.39
CA GLY A 248 -11.46 -17.34 -1.43
C GLY A 248 -11.82 -16.48 -2.65
N LYS A 249 -10.94 -16.35 -3.64
CA LYS A 249 -11.17 -15.55 -4.86
C LYS A 249 -11.40 -16.43 -6.10
N ASN A 250 -12.12 -15.88 -7.08
CA ASN A 250 -12.38 -16.49 -8.38
C ASN A 250 -11.67 -15.72 -9.52
N ALA A 251 -11.78 -16.18 -10.77
CA ALA A 251 -11.12 -15.56 -11.91
C ALA A 251 -11.56 -14.11 -12.17
N ALA A 252 -12.84 -13.79 -11.93
CA ALA A 252 -13.37 -12.44 -12.14
C ALA A 252 -12.73 -11.41 -11.20
N TYR A 253 -12.33 -11.81 -9.99
CA TYR A 253 -11.55 -10.94 -9.11
C TYR A 253 -10.19 -10.60 -9.72
N LEU A 254 -9.50 -11.57 -10.30
CA LEU A 254 -8.17 -11.34 -10.87
C LEU A 254 -8.22 -10.53 -12.18
N ASP A 255 -9.27 -10.75 -12.98
CA ASP A 255 -9.48 -10.02 -14.25
C ASP A 255 -9.83 -8.54 -14.04
N ALA A 256 -10.16 -8.12 -12.83
CA ALA A 256 -10.40 -6.71 -12.48
C ALA A 256 -9.12 -5.86 -12.33
N PHE A 257 -7.93 -6.49 -12.37
CA PHE A 257 -6.66 -5.81 -12.12
C PHE A 257 -5.89 -5.50 -13.42
N PRO A 258 -5.29 -4.30 -13.55
CA PRO A 258 -4.39 -3.97 -14.65
C PRO A 258 -2.99 -4.53 -14.39
N TYR A 259 -2.86 -5.87 -14.39
CA TYR A 259 -1.61 -6.56 -14.09
C TYR A 259 -0.49 -6.40 -15.15
N GLU A 260 -0.75 -5.66 -16.23
CA GLU A 260 0.25 -5.28 -17.24
C GLU A 260 0.94 -3.94 -16.94
N ASP A 261 0.51 -3.22 -15.90
CA ASP A 261 1.07 -1.91 -15.56
C ASP A 261 2.02 -1.96 -14.35
N CYS A 262 2.06 -3.08 -13.62
CA CYS A 262 2.77 -3.19 -12.34
C CYS A 262 3.46 -4.56 -12.14
N SER A 263 4.23 -4.70 -11.06
CA SER A 263 4.74 -6.01 -10.62
C SER A 263 3.62 -6.79 -9.94
N PHE A 264 3.14 -7.88 -10.55
CA PHE A 264 2.01 -8.65 -10.02
C PHE A 264 2.45 -10.05 -9.56
N VAL A 265 2.30 -10.35 -8.27
CA VAL A 265 2.65 -11.64 -7.67
C VAL A 265 1.40 -12.33 -7.14
N LEU A 266 0.99 -13.41 -7.81
CA LEU A 266 -0.18 -14.21 -7.50
C LEU A 266 0.21 -15.47 -6.72
N SER A 267 -0.25 -15.61 -5.47
CA SER A 267 -0.26 -16.89 -4.75
C SER A 267 -1.53 -17.66 -5.06
N THR A 268 -1.41 -18.89 -5.58
CA THR A 268 -2.58 -19.73 -5.84
C THR A 268 -2.26 -21.22 -5.73
N SER A 269 -3.23 -22.02 -5.29
CA SER A 269 -3.16 -23.47 -5.50
C SER A 269 -3.24 -23.78 -7.01
N PRO A 270 -2.72 -24.92 -7.49
CA PRO A 270 -2.85 -25.31 -8.90
C PRO A 270 -4.32 -25.62 -9.24
N LYS A 271 -5.13 -24.57 -9.43
CA LYS A 271 -6.48 -24.61 -9.98
C LYS A 271 -6.42 -23.90 -11.33
N ARG A 272 -6.51 -24.68 -12.41
CA ARG A 272 -6.28 -24.19 -13.78
C ARG A 272 -7.17 -22.99 -14.14
N GLU A 273 -8.44 -23.05 -13.76
CA GLU A 273 -9.47 -22.07 -14.14
C GLU A 273 -9.17 -20.63 -13.71
N LEU A 274 -8.52 -20.42 -12.55
CA LEU A 274 -8.25 -19.09 -12.01
C LEU A 274 -7.19 -18.31 -12.79
N THR A 275 -6.35 -18.99 -13.57
CA THR A 275 -5.11 -18.39 -14.10
C THR A 275 -5.07 -18.32 -15.61
N ASN A 276 -6.12 -18.77 -16.30
CA ASN A 276 -6.08 -18.91 -17.76
C ASN A 276 -5.86 -17.57 -18.46
N ASN A 277 -6.56 -16.51 -18.04
CA ASN A 277 -6.36 -15.17 -18.60
C ASN A 277 -5.02 -14.56 -18.16
N PHE A 278 -4.69 -14.66 -16.87
CA PHE A 278 -3.44 -14.17 -16.30
C PHE A 278 -2.18 -14.76 -16.99
N LYS A 279 -2.28 -15.99 -17.51
CA LYS A 279 -1.20 -16.67 -18.24
C LYS A 279 -1.01 -16.23 -19.69
N LYS A 280 -1.98 -15.54 -20.31
CA LYS A 280 -1.97 -15.27 -21.77
C LYS A 280 -0.91 -14.25 -22.21
N SER A 281 -0.59 -13.26 -21.37
CA SER A 281 0.43 -12.24 -21.69
C SER A 281 1.79 -12.59 -21.08
N LEU A 282 2.87 -12.32 -21.82
CA LEU A 282 4.26 -12.57 -21.44
C LEU A 282 4.97 -11.23 -21.18
N PRO A 283 5.93 -11.15 -20.24
CA PRO A 283 6.62 -12.24 -19.55
C PRO A 283 5.92 -12.73 -18.27
N LEU A 284 5.83 -14.05 -18.11
CA LEU A 284 5.26 -14.74 -16.96
C LEU A 284 6.32 -15.62 -16.28
N GLN A 285 6.46 -15.49 -14.96
CA GLN A 285 7.27 -16.37 -14.12
C GLN A 285 6.37 -17.29 -13.30
N ILE A 286 6.71 -18.58 -13.25
CA ILE A 286 5.98 -19.54 -12.42
C ILE A 286 6.97 -20.21 -11.49
N PHE A 287 6.73 -20.06 -10.19
CA PHE A 287 7.50 -20.71 -9.15
C PHE A 287 6.64 -21.77 -8.45
N TYR A 288 7.20 -22.95 -8.29
CA TYR A 288 6.58 -24.06 -7.57
C TYR A 288 7.16 -24.11 -6.16
N MET A 289 6.32 -23.88 -5.16
CA MET A 289 6.70 -23.95 -3.76
C MET A 289 6.89 -25.42 -3.36
N PRO A 290 8.09 -25.82 -2.91
CA PRO A 290 8.38 -27.21 -2.58
C PRO A 290 7.67 -27.64 -1.29
N LEU A 291 7.55 -28.96 -1.13
CA LEU A 291 7.12 -29.55 0.13
C LEU A 291 8.07 -29.15 1.27
N TRP A 292 7.58 -29.13 2.51
CA TRP A 292 8.42 -28.92 3.68
C TRP A 292 9.26 -30.17 3.94
N THR A 293 10.53 -29.96 4.26
CA THR A 293 11.43 -31.01 4.70
C THR A 293 11.14 -31.36 6.17
N LYS A 294 11.62 -32.53 6.61
CA LYS A 294 11.50 -32.93 8.02
C LYS A 294 12.18 -31.92 8.98
N PRO A 295 13.40 -31.41 8.71
CA PRO A 295 14.01 -30.38 9.55
C PRO A 295 13.21 -29.08 9.62
N GLU A 296 12.63 -28.61 8.50
CA GLU A 296 11.77 -27.42 8.52
C GLU A 296 10.55 -27.62 9.42
N LEU A 297 9.91 -28.80 9.35
CA LEU A 297 8.76 -29.12 10.23
C LEU A 297 9.18 -29.25 11.70
N GLU A 298 10.34 -29.86 11.97
CA GLU A 298 10.89 -29.99 13.32
C GLU A 298 11.13 -28.62 13.96
N ALA A 299 11.63 -27.65 13.18
CA ALA A 299 11.87 -26.29 13.65
C ALA A 299 10.59 -25.57 14.08
N ILE A 300 9.46 -25.83 13.41
CA ILE A 300 8.18 -25.16 13.71
C ILE A 300 7.26 -25.96 14.63
N ALA A 301 7.54 -27.25 14.88
CA ALA A 301 6.62 -28.14 15.59
C ALA A 301 6.25 -27.63 17.00
N LEU A 302 7.20 -26.99 17.70
CA LEU A 302 6.98 -26.45 19.04
C LEU A 302 5.98 -25.28 19.07
N ASP A 303 5.79 -24.58 17.94
CA ASP A 303 4.86 -23.44 17.87
C ASP A 303 3.40 -23.84 17.85
N PHE A 304 3.10 -25.12 17.60
CA PHE A 304 1.73 -25.60 17.49
C PHE A 304 1.23 -26.28 18.78
N ALA A 305 2.06 -26.34 19.85
CA ALA A 305 1.68 -26.84 21.18
C ALA A 305 0.92 -28.18 21.18
N ILE A 306 1.34 -29.13 20.33
CA ILE A 306 0.54 -30.33 20.07
C ILE A 306 1.15 -31.58 20.71
N ASP A 307 0.34 -32.31 21.48
CA ASP A 307 0.61 -33.67 21.96
C ASP A 307 0.27 -34.72 20.87
N ILE A 308 0.88 -34.59 19.69
CA ILE A 308 0.74 -35.57 18.59
C ILE A 308 2.10 -36.04 18.10
N ASP A 309 2.13 -37.28 17.60
CA ASP A 309 3.28 -37.78 16.84
C ASP A 309 3.29 -37.18 15.41
N TRP A 310 3.74 -35.93 15.32
CA TRP A 310 3.89 -35.23 14.04
C TRP A 310 4.85 -35.97 13.09
N ARG A 311 5.82 -36.75 13.60
CA ARG A 311 6.77 -37.49 12.77
C ARG A 311 6.08 -38.65 12.06
N HIS A 312 5.18 -39.36 12.74
CA HIS A 312 4.31 -40.34 12.10
C HIS A 312 3.41 -39.68 11.06
N ARG A 313 2.76 -38.56 11.39
CA ARG A 313 1.91 -37.82 10.45
C ARG A 313 2.68 -37.33 9.23
N PHE A 314 3.91 -36.84 9.37
CA PHE A 314 4.77 -36.48 8.25
C PHE A 314 5.05 -37.66 7.32
N LYS A 315 5.28 -38.86 7.86
CA LYS A 315 5.52 -40.06 7.07
C LYS A 315 4.31 -40.44 6.21
N VAL A 316 3.09 -40.18 6.69
CA VAL A 316 1.83 -40.53 6.01
C VAL A 316 1.33 -39.41 5.09
N LEU A 317 1.30 -38.17 5.59
CA LEU A 317 0.70 -37.00 4.94
C LEU A 317 1.70 -36.18 4.12
N GLY A 318 2.99 -36.47 4.25
CA GLY A 318 4.09 -35.74 3.63
C GLY A 318 4.39 -34.39 4.28
N GLY A 319 5.21 -33.59 3.61
CA GLY A 319 5.69 -32.30 4.08
C GLY A 319 4.68 -31.15 3.92
N ILE A 320 3.47 -31.27 4.45
CA ILE A 320 2.45 -30.21 4.37
C ILE A 320 2.13 -29.76 5.81
N PRO A 321 2.70 -28.63 6.30
CA PRO A 321 2.58 -28.21 7.69
C PRO A 321 1.15 -28.14 8.19
N ARG A 322 0.23 -27.55 7.41
CA ARG A 322 -1.18 -27.47 7.78
C ARG A 322 -1.77 -28.85 8.10
N ARG A 323 -1.40 -29.89 7.36
CA ARG A 323 -1.93 -31.24 7.60
C ARG A 323 -1.20 -31.98 8.70
N VAL A 324 0.08 -31.69 8.90
CA VAL A 324 0.91 -32.38 9.88
C VAL A 324 0.70 -31.80 11.28
N LEU A 325 0.59 -30.48 11.39
CA LEU A 325 0.64 -29.72 12.64
C LEU A 325 -0.63 -28.91 12.96
N GLU A 326 -1.40 -28.46 11.97
CA GLU A 326 -2.54 -27.56 12.22
C GLU A 326 -3.87 -28.32 12.27
N ASP A 327 -4.17 -29.10 11.23
CA ASP A 327 -5.33 -29.98 11.15
C ASP A 327 -4.97 -31.34 11.74
N THR A 328 -5.16 -31.44 13.05
CA THR A 328 -4.84 -32.62 13.85
C THR A 328 -6.05 -33.51 14.10
N SER A 329 -7.21 -33.12 13.56
CA SER A 329 -8.45 -33.87 13.68
C SER A 329 -8.41 -35.12 12.79
N GLY A 330 -8.49 -36.30 13.42
CA GLY A 330 -8.57 -37.58 12.73
C GLY A 330 -7.23 -38.26 12.41
N ASP A 331 -7.33 -39.55 12.06
CA ASP A 331 -6.19 -40.40 11.76
C ASP A 331 -5.51 -39.98 10.44
N PRO A 332 -4.17 -39.90 10.37
CA PRO A 332 -3.47 -39.48 9.16
C PRO A 332 -3.69 -40.38 7.94
N VAL A 333 -3.96 -41.68 8.13
CA VAL A 333 -4.27 -42.60 7.02
C VAL A 333 -5.66 -42.32 6.47
N GLU A 334 -6.65 -42.10 7.34
CA GLU A 334 -8.00 -41.72 6.93
C GLU A 334 -8.03 -40.38 6.17
N LEU A 335 -7.30 -39.38 6.67
CA LEU A 335 -7.14 -38.09 5.99
C LEU A 335 -6.59 -38.24 4.57
N LEU A 336 -5.57 -39.09 4.38
CA LEU A 336 -4.98 -39.38 3.07
C LEU A 336 -5.98 -40.08 2.14
N GLN A 337 -6.73 -41.06 2.64
CA GLN A 337 -7.72 -41.79 1.86
C GLN A 337 -8.88 -40.90 1.39
N ASN A 338 -9.34 -39.97 2.23
CA ASN A 338 -10.39 -39.02 1.88
C ASN A 338 -9.95 -38.06 0.76
N ILE A 339 -8.67 -37.67 0.73
CA ILE A 339 -8.12 -36.84 -0.34
C ILE A 339 -8.13 -37.57 -1.67
N ASN A 340 -7.68 -38.83 -1.69
CA ASN A 340 -7.66 -39.63 -2.91
C ASN A 340 -9.08 -39.83 -3.47
N ARG A 341 -10.08 -40.03 -2.60
CA ARG A 341 -11.49 -40.12 -2.99
C ARG A 341 -12.01 -38.81 -3.60
N LEU A 342 -11.68 -37.67 -2.99
CA LEU A 342 -12.10 -36.36 -3.51
C LEU A 342 -11.42 -36.01 -4.84
N GLN A 343 -10.14 -36.37 -5.03
CA GLN A 343 -9.45 -36.16 -6.30
C GLN A 343 -10.01 -37.04 -7.42
N LEU A 344 -10.42 -38.28 -7.13
CA LEU A 344 -11.06 -39.17 -8.12
C LEU A 344 -12.47 -38.73 -8.50
N ALA A 345 -13.20 -38.07 -7.60
CA ALA A 345 -14.54 -37.55 -7.86
C ALA A 345 -14.56 -36.24 -8.69
N THR A 346 -13.39 -35.68 -9.01
CA THR A 346 -13.25 -34.41 -9.76
C THR A 346 -12.63 -34.61 -11.16
N ILE A 347 -12.61 -35.85 -11.68
CA ILE A 347 -12.13 -36.19 -13.03
C ILE A 347 -13.33 -36.40 -13.95
#